data_AF-A0A7X7LLU4-F1
#
_entry.id   AF-A0A7X7LLU4-F1
#
_cell.length_a   1.000
_cell.length_b   1.000
_cell.length_c   1.000
_cell.angle_alpha   90.00
_cell.angle_beta   90.00
_cell.angle_gamma   90.00
#
_symmetry.space_group_name_H-M   'P 1'
#
loop_
_entity.id
_entity.type
_entity.pdbx_description
1 polymer ?
#
loop_
_entity_poly.entity_id
_entity_poly.type
_entity_poly.pdbx_seq_one_letter_code
_entity_poly.pdbx_strand_id
1 'polypeptide(L)'
;TFSTVFSRFKGDLTQLVTGVKTIDVLEEGDKVLIAEACTHHAMSDDIGRVKIPRWMEKHTGKRLEFIVSSGPAFPEDIDEYSLILQCGGCTISRTAYMNRLEKAAEKGIPITNYGVAISYMQGVLPRIIRPFPEDLPMYLPEEDTNKDF
;
A
#
# COMPACT_ATOMS: atom_id res chain seq x y z
N THR A 1 7.52 -9.05 -8.10
CA THR A 1 8.48 -8.09 -8.72
C THR A 1 9.52 -7.68 -7.67
N PHE A 2 10.56 -6.91 -8.02
CA PHE A 2 11.51 -6.37 -7.03
C PHE A 2 10.79 -5.64 -5.90
N SER A 3 9.82 -4.79 -6.24
CA SER A 3 9.03 -4.03 -5.26
C SER A 3 8.34 -4.94 -4.25
N THR A 4 7.69 -6.03 -4.68
CA THR A 4 7.05 -7.00 -3.77
C THR A 4 8.03 -7.67 -2.83
N VAL A 5 9.16 -8.16 -3.35
CA VAL A 5 10.18 -8.80 -2.54
C VAL A 5 10.78 -7.80 -1.54
N PHE A 6 10.97 -6.55 -1.96
CA PHE A 6 11.46 -5.47 -1.10
C PHE A 6 10.46 -5.11 0.00
N SER A 7 9.16 -5.05 -0.31
CA SER A 7 8.09 -4.86 0.68
C SER A 7 8.07 -5.98 1.72
N ARG A 8 8.24 -7.24 1.32
CA ARG A 8 8.37 -8.38 2.26
C ARG A 8 9.65 -8.31 3.08
N PHE A 9 10.76 -7.93 2.44
CA PHE A 9 12.07 -7.82 3.11
C PHE A 9 12.12 -6.69 4.15
N LYS A 10 11.43 -5.56 3.91
CA LYS A 10 11.40 -4.41 4.82
C LYS A 10 10.20 -4.39 5.76
N GLY A 11 9.08 -4.98 5.38
CA GLY A 11 7.82 -4.91 6.11
C GLY A 11 7.17 -6.27 6.30
N ASP A 12 5.84 -6.23 6.34
CA ASP A 12 4.93 -7.37 6.44
C ASP A 12 4.10 -7.42 5.15
N LEU A 13 4.35 -8.40 4.28
CA LEU A 13 3.65 -8.50 3.00
C LEU A 13 2.17 -8.83 3.20
N THR A 14 1.84 -9.68 4.19
CA THR A 14 0.48 -10.12 4.50
C THR A 14 -0.40 -8.92 4.85
N GLN A 15 0.07 -8.05 5.75
CA GLN A 15 -0.65 -6.84 6.14
C GLN A 15 -0.86 -5.91 4.94
N LEU A 16 0.17 -5.73 4.11
CA LEU A 16 0.11 -4.85 2.94
C LEU A 16 -0.84 -5.37 1.85
N VAL A 17 -0.87 -6.69 1.63
CA VAL A 17 -1.80 -7.35 0.71
C VAL A 17 -3.23 -7.31 1.25
N THR A 18 -3.41 -7.43 2.57
CA THR A 18 -4.73 -7.29 3.20
C THR A 18 -5.25 -5.87 3.03
N GLY A 19 -4.43 -4.86 3.33
CA GLY A 19 -4.82 -3.45 3.23
C GLY A 19 -5.07 -2.95 1.80
N VAL A 20 -4.56 -3.65 0.77
CA VAL A 20 -4.80 -3.23 -0.62
C VAL A 20 -6.27 -3.38 -1.03
N LYS A 21 -7.00 -4.32 -0.40
CA LYS A 21 -8.43 -4.56 -0.67
C LYS A 21 -9.29 -3.36 -0.31
N THR A 22 -8.82 -2.51 0.60
CA THR A 22 -9.50 -1.26 0.98
C THR A 22 -9.71 -0.35 -0.23
N ILE A 23 -8.85 -0.41 -1.26
CA ILE A 23 -8.97 0.43 -2.46
C ILE A 23 -10.36 0.29 -3.11
N ASP A 24 -10.94 -0.91 -3.16
CA ASP A 24 -12.23 -1.14 -3.82
C ASP A 24 -13.43 -0.60 -3.05
N VAL A 25 -13.28 -0.40 -1.73
CA VAL A 25 -14.35 0.05 -0.84
C VAL A 25 -14.23 1.52 -0.45
N LEU A 26 -13.13 2.21 -0.80
CA LEU A 26 -12.98 3.66 -0.60
C LEU A 26 -14.17 4.42 -1.20
N GLU A 27 -14.69 5.42 -0.53
CA GLU A 27 -15.82 6.27 -0.97
C GLU A 27 -15.38 7.60 -1.61
N GLU A 28 -16.31 8.32 -2.24
CA GLU A 28 -16.03 9.66 -2.79
C GLU A 28 -15.62 10.60 -1.66
N GLY A 29 -14.49 11.28 -1.82
CA GLY A 29 -13.94 12.19 -0.81
C GLY A 29 -13.15 11.52 0.31
N ASP A 30 -12.98 10.20 0.30
CA ASP A 30 -12.14 9.52 1.29
C ASP A 30 -10.69 10.02 1.24
N LYS A 31 -10.09 10.15 2.43
CA LYS A 31 -8.71 10.61 2.58
C LYS A 31 -7.73 9.45 2.50
N VAL A 32 -6.75 9.58 1.63
CA VAL A 32 -5.66 8.61 1.45
C VAL A 32 -4.33 9.27 1.79
N LEU A 33 -3.62 8.73 2.79
CA LEU A 33 -2.30 9.21 3.19
C LEU A 33 -1.22 8.60 2.29
N ILE A 34 -0.51 9.43 1.55
CA ILE A 34 0.71 9.08 0.82
C ILE A 34 1.90 9.26 1.77
N ALA A 35 2.34 8.17 2.39
CA ALA A 35 3.37 8.19 3.41
C ALA A 35 4.76 7.86 2.84
N GLU A 36 5.60 8.89 2.72
CA GLU A 36 6.98 8.78 2.27
C GLU A 36 7.94 8.79 3.45
N ALA A 37 8.90 7.85 3.44
CA ALA A 37 9.85 7.65 4.53
C ALA A 37 11.10 8.55 4.48
N CYS A 38 11.18 9.42 3.49
CA CYS A 38 12.34 10.26 3.20
C CYS A 38 11.90 11.69 2.92
N THR A 39 12.80 12.64 3.15
CA THR A 39 12.53 14.09 3.02
C THR A 39 12.96 14.68 1.68
N HIS A 40 13.36 13.85 0.70
CA HIS A 40 13.81 14.36 -0.59
C HIS A 40 12.65 14.97 -1.38
N HIS A 41 12.96 15.97 -2.21
CA HIS A 41 11.97 16.57 -3.10
C HIS A 41 11.55 15.58 -4.19
N ALA A 42 10.25 15.34 -4.27
CA ALA A 42 9.66 14.55 -5.35
C ALA A 42 9.96 15.21 -6.70
N MET A 43 10.36 14.38 -7.66
CA MET A 43 10.61 14.82 -9.04
C MET A 43 9.28 15.09 -9.76
N SER A 44 9.31 15.85 -10.85
CA SER A 44 8.17 15.95 -11.76
C SER A 44 7.80 14.55 -12.29
N ASP A 45 6.50 14.21 -12.28
CA ASP A 45 5.95 12.88 -12.64
C ASP A 45 6.21 11.75 -11.61
N ASP A 46 6.18 12.12 -10.32
CA ASP A 46 6.38 11.21 -9.19
C ASP A 46 5.35 10.07 -9.13
N ILE A 47 5.85 8.85 -8.92
CA ILE A 47 5.00 7.66 -8.87
C ILE A 47 4.02 7.69 -7.69
N GLY A 48 4.48 8.17 -6.53
CA GLY A 48 3.74 8.21 -5.29
C GLY A 48 2.69 9.31 -5.32
N ARG A 49 3.07 10.52 -5.71
CA ARG A 49 2.23 11.73 -5.60
C ARG A 49 1.37 12.03 -6.83
N VAL A 50 1.65 11.41 -7.98
CA VAL A 50 0.92 11.69 -9.24
C VAL A 50 0.33 10.41 -9.84
N LYS A 51 1.15 9.40 -10.14
CA LYS A 51 0.68 8.23 -10.91
C LYS A 51 -0.25 7.33 -10.11
N ILE A 52 0.12 6.98 -8.88
CA ILE A 52 -0.71 6.14 -8.02
C ILE A 52 -2.07 6.80 -7.73
N PRO A 53 -2.14 8.08 -7.32
CA PRO A 53 -3.42 8.79 -7.17
C PRO A 53 -4.33 8.68 -8.39
N ARG A 54 -3.79 9.00 -9.57
CA ARG A 54 -4.53 8.90 -10.84
C ARG A 54 -4.99 7.47 -11.15
N TRP A 55 -4.16 6.47 -10.88
CA TRP A 55 -4.54 5.07 -11.09
C TRP A 55 -5.61 4.62 -10.12
N MET A 56 -5.57 5.08 -8.86
CA MET A 56 -6.60 4.80 -7.87
C MET A 56 -7.94 5.40 -8.27
N GLU A 57 -8.00 6.68 -8.59
CA GLU A 57 -9.26 7.30 -9.05
C GLU A 57 -9.81 6.63 -10.31
N LYS A 58 -8.94 6.21 -11.24
CA LYS A 58 -9.35 5.46 -12.43
C LYS A 58 -9.90 4.07 -12.06
N HIS A 59 -9.27 3.39 -11.11
CA HIS A 59 -9.65 2.04 -10.67
C HIS A 59 -10.97 2.07 -9.90
N THR A 60 -11.14 3.02 -8.98
CA THR A 60 -12.33 3.13 -8.13
C THR A 60 -13.49 3.84 -8.81
N GLY A 61 -13.21 4.70 -9.80
CA GLY A 61 -14.19 5.61 -10.39
C GLY A 61 -14.63 6.74 -9.47
N LYS A 62 -13.90 6.99 -8.38
CA LYS A 62 -14.20 7.98 -7.32
C LYS A 62 -13.10 9.03 -7.26
N ARG A 63 -13.43 10.26 -6.87
CA ARG A 63 -12.41 11.25 -6.51
C ARG A 63 -12.06 11.14 -5.04
N LEU A 64 -10.77 11.05 -4.78
CA LEU A 64 -10.22 10.81 -3.45
C LEU A 64 -9.36 12.01 -3.03
N GLU A 65 -9.28 12.25 -1.72
CA GLU A 65 -8.42 13.29 -1.18
C GLU A 65 -7.05 12.70 -0.82
N PHE A 66 -6.00 13.08 -1.55
CA PHE A 66 -4.66 12.57 -1.29
C PHE A 66 -3.81 13.55 -0.47
N ILE A 67 -3.39 13.12 0.71
CA ILE A 67 -2.54 13.90 1.61
C ILE A 67 -1.13 13.31 1.61
N VAL A 68 -0.10 14.13 1.42
CA VAL A 68 1.29 13.68 1.40
C VAL A 68 1.97 13.99 2.73
N SER A 69 2.63 12.99 3.30
CA SER A 69 3.53 13.17 4.44
C SER A 69 4.90 12.56 4.13
N SER A 70 5.95 13.39 4.22
CA SER A 70 7.33 12.99 3.93
C SER A 70 8.18 13.17 5.19
N GLY A 71 8.84 12.11 5.64
CA GLY A 71 9.71 12.16 6.81
C GLY A 71 9.87 10.82 7.49
N PRO A 72 10.56 10.75 8.64
CA PRO A 72 10.82 9.50 9.35
C PRO A 72 9.57 8.95 10.07
N ALA A 73 8.61 9.80 10.43
CA ALA A 73 7.37 9.43 11.10
C ALA A 73 6.13 9.76 10.26
N PHE A 74 5.01 9.10 10.57
CA PHE A 74 3.68 9.55 10.12
C PHE A 74 3.31 10.88 10.79
N PRO A 75 2.29 11.58 10.27
CA PRO A 75 1.60 12.63 11.02
C PRO A 75 1.17 12.13 12.42
N GLU A 76 0.96 13.07 13.35
CA GLU A 76 0.54 12.73 14.71
C GLU A 76 -0.78 11.97 14.69
N ASP A 77 -1.76 12.52 13.97
CA ASP A 77 -3.07 11.92 13.75
C ASP A 77 -3.12 11.23 12.39
N ILE A 78 -3.46 9.94 12.40
CA ILE A 78 -3.71 9.16 11.19
C ILE A 78 -5.14 8.60 11.16
N ASP A 79 -5.95 8.93 12.16
CA ASP A 79 -7.29 8.39 12.33
C ASP A 79 -8.26 8.97 11.28
N GLU A 80 -7.88 10.07 10.62
CA GLU A 80 -8.64 10.70 9.55
C GLU A 80 -8.52 10.01 8.18
N TYR A 81 -7.60 9.06 8.01
CA TYR A 81 -7.32 8.44 6.72
C TYR A 81 -8.04 7.10 6.57
N SER A 82 -8.72 6.92 5.44
CA SER A 82 -9.37 5.66 5.07
C SER A 82 -8.36 4.62 4.56
N LEU A 83 -7.19 5.05 4.09
CA LEU A 83 -6.09 4.18 3.65
C LEU A 83 -4.73 4.90 3.73
N ILE A 84 -3.69 4.17 4.14
CA ILE A 84 -2.29 4.61 4.06
C ILE A 84 -1.57 3.90 2.90
N LEU A 85 -0.96 4.68 2.02
CA LEU A 85 -0.04 4.24 0.97
C LEU A 85 1.40 4.48 1.40
N GLN A 86 2.04 3.45 1.94
CA GLN A 86 3.44 3.48 2.34
C GLN A 86 4.35 3.36 1.10
N CYS A 87 5.33 4.26 0.99
CA CYS A 87 6.35 4.16 -0.06
C CYS A 87 7.25 2.93 0.13
N GLY A 88 8.15 2.67 -0.82
CA GLY A 88 9.07 1.53 -0.75
C GLY A 88 9.98 1.51 0.50
N GLY A 89 10.17 2.63 1.20
CA GLY A 89 11.02 2.70 2.40
C GLY A 89 12.50 2.42 2.13
N CYS A 90 12.99 2.77 0.94
CA CYS A 90 14.35 2.44 0.49
C CYS A 90 15.45 3.01 1.39
N THR A 91 15.22 4.16 2.03
CA THR A 91 16.19 4.86 2.88
C THR A 91 16.07 4.52 4.36
N ILE A 92 15.06 3.76 4.79
CA ILE A 92 14.81 3.46 6.21
C ILE A 92 15.13 2.00 6.56
N SER A 93 15.41 1.75 7.84
CA SER A 93 15.66 0.39 8.35
C SER A 93 14.38 -0.46 8.34
N ARG A 94 14.52 -1.79 8.43
CA ARG A 94 13.38 -2.70 8.61
C ARG A 94 12.58 -2.33 9.87
N THR A 95 13.27 -2.06 10.99
CA THR A 95 12.63 -1.63 12.24
C THR A 95 11.78 -0.38 12.05
N ALA A 96 12.31 0.66 11.41
CA ALA A 96 11.55 1.88 11.17
C ALA A 96 10.34 1.67 10.24
N TYR A 97 10.44 0.74 9.28
CA TYR A 97 9.33 0.37 8.42
C TYR A 97 8.25 -0.41 9.19
N MET A 98 8.65 -1.39 10.00
CA MET A 98 7.73 -2.18 10.84
C MET A 98 6.99 -1.30 11.85
N ASN A 99 7.68 -0.37 12.52
CA ASN A 99 7.02 0.56 13.46
C ASN A 99 5.88 1.36 12.82
N ARG A 100 5.98 1.67 11.51
CA ARG A 100 4.89 2.33 10.77
C ARG A 100 3.70 1.40 10.57
N LEU A 101 3.97 0.15 10.19
CA LEU A 101 2.93 -0.85 10.00
C LEU A 101 2.20 -1.16 11.32
N GLU A 102 2.95 -1.24 12.42
CA GLU A 102 2.42 -1.41 13.77
C GLU A 102 1.57 -0.22 14.19
N LYS A 103 2.05 1.03 14.01
CA LYS A 103 1.26 2.23 14.32
C LYS A 103 -0.07 2.27 13.55
N ALA A 104 -0.07 1.87 12.27
CA ALA A 104 -1.30 1.78 11.50
C ALA A 104 -2.24 0.70 12.04
N ALA A 105 -1.70 -0.48 12.39
CA ALA A 105 -2.48 -1.57 12.98
C ALA A 105 -3.09 -1.21 14.34
N GLU A 106 -2.32 -0.54 15.22
CA GLU A 106 -2.79 -0.06 16.53
C GLU A 106 -3.98 0.90 16.41
N LYS A 107 -4.01 1.71 15.36
CA LYS A 107 -5.11 2.63 15.05
C LYS A 107 -6.22 2.00 14.21
N GLY A 108 -6.06 0.75 13.79
CA GLY A 108 -7.01 0.07 12.91
C GLY A 108 -7.10 0.65 11.50
N ILE A 109 -6.09 1.41 11.07
CA ILE A 109 -6.08 2.07 9.76
C ILE A 109 -5.46 1.13 8.72
N PRO A 110 -6.17 0.82 7.61
CA PRO A 110 -5.62 0.01 6.54
C PRO A 110 -4.35 0.62 5.94
N ILE A 111 -3.35 -0.21 5.70
CA ILE A 111 -2.09 0.20 5.11
C ILE A 111 -1.69 -0.76 4.00
N THR A 112 -1.26 -0.20 2.86
CA THR A 112 -0.64 -0.95 1.76
C THR A 112 0.63 -0.25 1.28
N ASN A 113 1.30 -0.85 0.30
CA ASN A 113 2.54 -0.35 -0.27
C ASN A 113 2.36 0.00 -1.75
N TYR A 114 3.09 1.01 -2.24
CA TYR A 114 3.06 1.41 -3.65
C TYR A 114 3.16 0.23 -4.63
N GLY A 115 4.12 -0.67 -4.44
CA GLY A 115 4.30 -1.82 -5.33
C GLY A 115 3.13 -2.79 -5.29
N VAL A 116 2.52 -2.98 -4.12
CA VAL A 116 1.34 -3.85 -3.93
C VAL A 116 0.11 -3.20 -4.57
N ALA A 117 -0.14 -1.92 -4.29
CA ALA A 117 -1.24 -1.15 -4.87
C ALA A 117 -1.18 -1.08 -6.40
N ILE A 118 0.01 -0.81 -6.97
CA ILE A 118 0.21 -0.82 -8.43
C ILE A 118 -0.09 -2.19 -9.01
N SER A 119 0.46 -3.25 -8.39
CA SER A 119 0.23 -4.63 -8.85
C SER A 119 -1.25 -5.01 -8.78
N TYR A 120 -1.96 -4.52 -7.76
CA TYR A 120 -3.39 -4.71 -7.57
C TYR A 120 -4.20 -4.07 -8.68
N MET A 121 -4.04 -2.75 -8.88
CA MET A 121 -4.77 -1.98 -9.89
C MET A 121 -4.44 -2.43 -11.33
N GLN A 122 -3.29 -3.07 -11.55
CA GLN A 122 -2.92 -3.67 -12.84
C GLN A 122 -3.38 -5.12 -13.02
N GLY A 123 -4.02 -5.73 -12.02
CA GLY A 123 -4.52 -7.11 -12.08
C GLY A 123 -3.45 -8.19 -12.06
N VAL A 124 -2.24 -7.88 -11.61
CA VAL A 124 -1.08 -8.81 -11.60
C VAL A 124 -0.66 -9.25 -10.20
N LEU A 125 -1.28 -8.70 -9.15
CA LEU A 125 -0.97 -9.06 -7.76
C LEU A 125 -1.05 -10.57 -7.45
N PRO A 126 -2.07 -11.35 -7.86
CA PRO A 126 -2.14 -12.77 -7.50
C PRO A 126 -0.95 -13.57 -8.06
N ARG A 127 -0.53 -13.29 -9.30
CA ARG A 127 0.68 -13.88 -9.89
C ARG A 127 1.94 -13.50 -9.11
N ILE A 128 1.99 -12.28 -8.59
CA ILE A 128 3.15 -11.71 -7.91
C ILE A 128 3.33 -12.30 -6.50
N ILE A 129 2.24 -12.58 -5.79
CA ILE A 129 2.26 -13.17 -4.45
C ILE A 129 2.25 -14.70 -4.46
N ARG A 130 1.97 -15.35 -5.60
CA ARG A 130 1.99 -16.81 -5.75
C ARG A 130 3.22 -17.51 -5.16
N PRO A 131 4.46 -16.97 -5.23
CA PRO A 131 5.62 -17.57 -4.60
C PRO A 131 5.64 -17.54 -3.06
N PHE A 132 4.67 -16.85 -2.43
CA PHE A 132 4.55 -16.67 -0.98
C PHE A 132 3.19 -17.21 -0.52
N PRO A 133 3.07 -18.53 -0.27
CA PRO A 133 1.80 -19.19 0.01
C PRO A 133 1.10 -18.66 1.27
N GLU A 134 1.85 -18.13 2.23
CA GLU A 134 1.30 -17.47 3.42
C GLU A 134 0.48 -16.20 3.11
N ASP A 135 0.74 -15.54 1.98
CA ASP A 135 0.09 -14.29 1.57
C ASP A 135 -1.13 -14.51 0.64
N LEU A 136 -1.27 -15.71 0.09
CA LEU A 136 -2.30 -16.09 -0.91
C LEU A 136 -3.74 -16.14 -0.35
N PRO A 137 -4.01 -16.80 0.80
CA PRO A 137 -5.36 -16.90 1.37
C PRO A 137 -5.96 -15.54 1.75
N MET A 138 -5.11 -14.55 2.02
CA MET A 138 -5.54 -13.19 2.33
C MET A 138 -5.98 -12.43 1.09
N TYR A 139 -5.61 -12.89 -0.12
CA TYR A 139 -5.94 -12.23 -1.38
C TYR A 139 -7.09 -12.92 -2.12
N LEU A 140 -7.03 -14.25 -2.27
CA LEU A 140 -8.03 -15.04 -3.00
C LEU A 140 -8.99 -15.75 -2.02
N PRO A 141 -10.29 -15.88 -2.35
CA PRO A 141 -11.14 -16.85 -1.65
C PRO A 141 -10.57 -18.27 -1.83
N GLU A 142 -10.74 -19.14 -0.83
CA GLU A 142 -10.10 -20.49 -0.79
C GLU A 142 -10.31 -21.30 -2.08
N GLU A 143 -11.46 -21.13 -2.75
CA GLU A 143 -11.83 -21.83 -3.99
C GLU A 143 -10.93 -21.50 -5.20
N ASP A 144 -10.22 -20.36 -5.20
CA ASP A 144 -9.34 -19.94 -6.29
C ASP A 144 -7.86 -20.27 -6.06
N THR A 145 -7.50 -20.76 -4.87
CA THR A 145 -6.10 -21.12 -4.54
C THR A 145 -5.62 -22.41 -5.21
N ASN A 146 -6.54 -23.25 -5.71
CA ASN A 146 -6.28 -24.54 -6.36
C ASN A 146 -6.48 -24.54 -7.89
N LYS A 147 -6.74 -23.38 -8.50
CA LYS A 147 -6.77 -23.29 -9.96
C LYS A 147 -5.36 -23.02 -10.46
N ASP A 148 -4.77 -24.02 -11.10
CA ASP A 148 -3.59 -23.83 -11.94
C ASP A 148 -3.94 -22.83 -13.06
N PHE A 149 -3.47 -21.58 -12.92
CA PHE A 149 -3.41 -20.58 -13.98
C PHE A 149 -2.05 -20.63 -14.68
#